data_AF-J9GXJ7-F1
#
_entry.id   AF-J9GXJ7-F1
#
_cell.length_a   1.000
_cell.length_b   1.000
_cell.length_c   1.000
_cell.angle_alpha   90.00
_cell.angle_beta   90.00
_cell.angle_gamma   90.00
#
_symmetry.space_group_name_H-M   'P 1'
#
loop_
_entity.id
_entity.type
_entity.pdbx_description
1 polymer ?
#
loop_
_entity_poly.entity_id
_entity_poly.type
_entity_poly.pdbx_seq_one_letter_code
_entity_poly.pdbx_strand_id
1 'polypeptide(L)'
;MQTLSRDEHATLFDPSHFDFIIIDEVHRAGAPSYQRIMARWTPRFWLGMTASPDRPDGFDIYALFDHHIAADIRLQTAMAESLLCPFHYFGVADVTLVSGEELEDVKDARYLPIGLRVNYLLEKAAFYGFPAHASKGLSSARREKKPRHSRPK
;
A
#
# COMPACT_ATOMS: atom_id res chain seq x y z
N MET A 1 11.50 -6.61 -11.23
CA MET A 1 11.75 -5.33 -11.93
C MET A 1 13.22 -4.95 -12.01
N GLN A 2 14.01 -5.05 -10.93
CA GLN A 2 15.41 -4.60 -10.94
C GLN A 2 16.28 -5.35 -11.98
N THR A 3 16.16 -6.67 -12.09
CA THR A 3 16.98 -7.51 -12.99
C THR A 3 16.77 -7.17 -14.47
N LEU A 4 15.52 -7.16 -14.96
CA LEU A 4 15.21 -6.83 -16.36
C LEU A 4 15.45 -5.36 -16.72
N SER A 5 15.48 -4.45 -15.73
CA SER A 5 15.76 -3.02 -15.94
C SER A 5 17.26 -2.67 -16.02
N ARG A 6 18.14 -3.66 -15.85
CA ARG A 6 19.59 -3.50 -16.01
C ARG A 6 19.96 -3.64 -17.48
N ASP A 7 20.83 -2.75 -17.93
CA ASP A 7 21.26 -2.70 -19.34
C ASP A 7 21.89 -4.02 -19.81
N GLU A 8 22.59 -4.73 -18.91
CA GLU A 8 23.18 -6.05 -19.16
C GLU A 8 22.16 -7.11 -19.60
N HIS A 9 20.92 -7.06 -19.09
CA HIS A 9 19.87 -8.00 -19.47
C HIS A 9 18.98 -7.47 -20.60
N ALA A 10 18.86 -6.14 -20.72
CA ALA A 10 18.10 -5.50 -21.77
C ALA A 10 18.73 -5.67 -23.17
N THR A 11 20.03 -5.98 -23.26
CA THR A 11 20.71 -6.25 -24.53
C THR A 11 20.76 -7.73 -24.91
N LEU A 12 20.40 -8.64 -24.00
CA LEU A 12 20.45 -10.09 -24.26
C LEU A 12 19.37 -10.58 -25.23
N PHE A 13 18.26 -9.85 -25.33
CA PHE A 13 17.14 -10.24 -26.18
C PHE A 13 16.73 -9.11 -27.12
N ASP A 14 16.26 -9.48 -28.31
CA ASP A 14 15.68 -8.55 -29.28
C ASP A 14 14.43 -7.85 -28.70
N PRO A 15 14.18 -6.55 -28.99
CA PRO A 15 12.94 -5.87 -28.54
C PRO A 15 11.63 -6.63 -28.74
N SER A 16 11.55 -7.45 -29.79
CA SER A 16 10.38 -8.23 -30.17
C SER A 16 10.41 -9.68 -29.67
N HIS A 17 11.41 -10.06 -28.86
CA HIS A 17 11.62 -11.44 -28.42
C HIS A 17 10.44 -12.03 -27.64
N PHE A 18 9.72 -11.19 -26.90
CA PHE A 18 8.57 -11.64 -26.10
C PHE A 18 7.27 -11.30 -26.82
N ASP A 19 6.44 -12.30 -27.12
CA ASP A 19 5.10 -12.07 -27.67
C ASP A 19 4.14 -11.42 -26.65
N PHE A 20 4.36 -11.68 -25.36
CA PHE A 20 3.48 -11.27 -24.27
C PHE A 20 4.27 -10.89 -23.04
N ILE A 21 3.93 -9.76 -22.43
CA ILE A 21 4.53 -9.29 -21.17
C ILE A 21 3.43 -8.95 -20.16
N ILE A 22 3.53 -9.58 -18.98
CA ILE A 22 2.69 -9.26 -17.82
C ILE A 22 3.49 -8.40 -16.86
N ILE A 23 2.88 -7.30 -16.43
CA ILE A 23 3.42 -6.39 -15.42
C ILE A 23 2.57 -6.51 -14.16
N ASP A 24 3.17 -7.05 -13.11
CA ASP A 24 2.60 -7.02 -11.77
C ASP A 24 2.89 -5.67 -11.07
N GLU A 25 1.98 -5.29 -10.17
CA GLU A 25 1.97 -4.00 -9.48
C GLU A 25 2.20 -2.81 -10.40
N VAL A 26 1.42 -2.75 -11.48
CA VAL A 26 1.57 -1.72 -12.52
C VAL A 26 1.34 -0.30 -12.00
N HIS A 27 0.76 -0.14 -10.82
CA HIS A 27 0.72 1.17 -10.15
C HIS A 27 2.13 1.76 -9.92
N ARG A 28 3.19 0.94 -9.95
CA ARG A 28 4.58 1.38 -9.87
C ARG A 28 5.16 1.84 -11.22
N ALA A 29 4.38 1.82 -12.31
CA ALA A 29 4.84 2.11 -13.66
C ALA A 29 5.35 3.54 -13.88
N GLY A 30 5.03 4.47 -12.97
CA GLY A 30 5.63 5.80 -12.98
C GLY A 30 7.12 5.82 -12.59
N ALA A 31 7.67 4.72 -12.07
CA ALA A 31 9.08 4.65 -11.72
C ALA A 31 9.97 4.59 -12.99
N PRO A 32 11.15 5.24 -13.00
CA PRO A 32 12.04 5.24 -14.17
C PRO A 32 12.43 3.85 -14.67
N SER A 33 12.52 2.85 -13.78
CA SER A 33 12.83 1.47 -14.16
C SER A 33 11.74 0.80 -15.00
N TYR A 34 10.46 1.11 -14.72
CA TYR A 34 9.33 0.59 -15.50
C TYR A 34 9.30 1.24 -16.88
N GLN A 35 9.46 2.56 -16.94
CA GLN A 35 9.48 3.30 -18.20
C GLN A 35 10.59 2.79 -19.14
N ARG A 36 11.78 2.46 -18.60
CA ARG A 36 12.86 1.85 -19.40
C ARG A 36 12.47 0.49 -19.98
N ILE A 37 11.77 -0.34 -19.21
CA ILE A 37 11.29 -1.64 -19.70
C ILE A 37 10.26 -1.42 -20.81
N MET A 38 9.23 -0.60 -20.58
CA MET A 38 8.18 -0.36 -21.57
C MET A 38 8.69 0.30 -22.85
N ALA A 39 9.71 1.17 -22.76
CA ALA A 39 10.33 1.79 -23.93
C ALA A 39 11.21 0.82 -24.75
N ARG A 40 11.70 -0.27 -24.13
CA ARG A 40 12.65 -1.20 -24.74
C ARG A 40 11.98 -2.36 -25.47
N TRP A 41 10.84 -2.83 -24.99
CA TRP A 41 10.19 -4.05 -25.48
C TRP A 41 8.94 -3.72 -26.29
N THR A 42 8.68 -4.51 -27.33
CA THR A 42 7.52 -4.36 -28.21
C THR A 42 6.78 -5.69 -28.35
N PRO A 43 6.17 -6.21 -27.27
CA PRO A 43 5.39 -7.43 -27.35
C PRO A 43 4.11 -7.20 -28.14
N ARG A 44 3.51 -8.30 -28.62
CA ARG A 44 2.21 -8.27 -29.29
C ARG A 44 1.07 -7.96 -28.31
N PHE A 45 1.27 -8.23 -27.02
CA PHE A 45 0.26 -7.99 -25.99
C PHE A 45 0.90 -7.61 -24.64
N TRP A 46 0.32 -6.59 -23.99
CA TRP A 46 0.67 -6.16 -22.64
C TRP A 46 -0.49 -6.43 -21.68
N LEU A 47 -0.19 -6.98 -20.49
CA LEU A 47 -1.16 -7.09 -19.39
C LEU A 47 -0.61 -6.40 -18.15
N GLY A 48 -1.32 -5.39 -17.64
CA GLY A 48 -1.04 -4.78 -16.35
C GLY A 48 -1.98 -5.31 -15.28
N MET A 49 -1.44 -5.65 -14.10
CA MET A 49 -2.23 -6.02 -12.92
C MET A 49 -1.83 -5.12 -11.75
N THR A 50 -2.82 -4.70 -10.95
CA THR A 50 -2.59 -3.93 -9.73
C THR A 50 -3.78 -4.06 -8.79
N ALA A 51 -3.51 -4.15 -7.48
CA ALA A 51 -4.55 -4.05 -6.46
C ALA A 51 -4.90 -2.60 -6.09
N SER A 52 -4.06 -1.63 -6.49
CA SER A 52 -4.21 -0.22 -6.15
C SER A 52 -4.01 0.64 -7.40
N PRO A 53 -5.03 0.78 -8.26
CA PRO A 53 -4.89 1.57 -9.48
C PRO A 53 -4.82 3.08 -9.21
N ASP A 54 -5.47 3.54 -8.13
CA ASP A 54 -5.50 4.95 -7.76
C ASP A 54 -4.18 5.37 -7.11
N ARG A 55 -3.56 6.42 -7.65
CA ARG A 55 -2.30 6.96 -7.14
C ARG A 55 -2.48 8.37 -6.59
N PRO A 56 -1.87 8.69 -5.43
CA PRO A 56 -1.91 10.04 -4.86
C PRO A 56 -1.03 11.04 -5.64
N ASP A 57 -0.11 10.57 -6.48
CA ASP A 57 0.78 11.41 -7.29
C ASP A 57 0.24 11.69 -8.71
N GLY A 58 -0.99 11.29 -9.01
CA GLY A 58 -1.71 11.68 -10.23
C GLY A 58 -1.19 11.06 -11.52
N PHE A 59 -0.27 10.08 -11.47
CA PHE A 59 0.20 9.39 -12.66
C PHE A 59 -0.90 8.49 -13.22
N ASP A 60 -1.30 8.74 -14.46
CA ASP A 60 -2.35 7.98 -15.15
C ASP A 60 -1.81 6.64 -15.66
N ILE A 61 -2.05 5.58 -14.88
CA ILE A 61 -1.69 4.22 -15.27
C ILE A 61 -2.59 3.66 -16.37
N TYR A 62 -3.81 4.19 -16.52
CA TYR A 62 -4.76 3.68 -17.51
C TYR A 62 -4.33 4.08 -18.91
N ALA A 63 -3.77 5.27 -19.06
CA ALA A 63 -3.17 5.74 -20.31
C ALA A 63 -2.06 4.80 -20.84
N LEU A 64 -1.38 4.04 -19.98
CA LEU A 64 -0.35 3.07 -20.41
C LEU A 64 -0.94 1.85 -21.15
N PHE A 65 -2.24 1.62 -21.02
CA PHE A 65 -2.96 0.49 -21.62
C PHE A 65 -4.15 0.97 -22.46
N ASP A 66 -4.05 2.18 -23.01
CA ASP A 66 -5.10 2.81 -23.84
C ASP A 66 -6.47 2.87 -23.15
N HIS A 67 -6.47 2.98 -21.82
CA HIS A 67 -7.65 2.93 -20.96
C HIS A 67 -8.49 1.65 -21.08
N HIS A 68 -7.92 0.56 -21.61
CA HIS A 68 -8.57 -0.74 -21.64
C HIS A 68 -8.45 -1.45 -20.30
N ILE A 69 -9.58 -1.63 -19.62
CA ILE A 69 -9.69 -2.42 -18.39
C ILE A 69 -10.24 -3.79 -18.76
N ALA A 70 -9.40 -4.82 -18.68
CA ALA A 70 -9.82 -6.19 -18.96
C ALA A 70 -10.77 -6.75 -17.88
N ALA A 71 -10.50 -6.44 -16.61
CA ALA A 71 -11.33 -6.81 -15.47
C ALA A 71 -11.08 -5.89 -14.27
N ASP A 72 -12.13 -5.63 -13.49
CA ASP A 72 -12.06 -4.92 -12.20
C ASP A 72 -12.80 -5.75 -11.15
N ILE A 73 -12.05 -6.36 -10.23
CA ILE A 73 -12.61 -7.18 -9.15
C ILE A 73 -12.48 -6.38 -7.85
N ARG A 74 -13.62 -5.90 -7.36
CA ARG A 74 -13.70 -5.17 -6.09
C ARG A 74 -13.69 -6.13 -4.89
N LEU A 75 -13.30 -5.61 -3.73
CA LEU A 75 -13.20 -6.39 -2.49
C LEU A 75 -14.51 -7.12 -2.16
N GLN A 76 -15.67 -6.46 -2.30
CA GLN A 76 -16.97 -7.07 -2.02
C GLN A 76 -17.23 -8.28 -2.93
N THR A 77 -16.93 -8.15 -4.22
CA THR A 77 -17.04 -9.24 -5.19
C THR A 77 -16.09 -10.37 -4.86
N ALA A 78 -14.82 -10.05 -4.56
CA ALA A 78 -13.83 -11.06 -4.19
C ALA A 78 -14.21 -11.84 -2.92
N MET A 79 -14.88 -11.20 -1.96
CA MET A 79 -15.44 -11.87 -0.80
C MET A 79 -16.66 -12.75 -1.13
N ALA A 80 -17.60 -12.24 -1.95
CA ALA A 80 -18.81 -12.97 -2.35
C ALA A 80 -18.46 -14.25 -3.13
N GLU A 81 -17.45 -14.18 -4.00
CA GLU A 81 -16.96 -15.28 -4.81
C GLU A 81 -15.96 -16.20 -4.06
N SER A 82 -15.77 -16.00 -2.76
CA SER A 82 -14.83 -16.79 -1.93
C SER A 82 -13.39 -16.81 -2.47
N LEU A 83 -12.95 -15.72 -3.13
CA LEU A 83 -11.58 -15.57 -3.66
C LEU A 83 -10.59 -15.14 -2.58
N LEU A 84 -11.07 -14.68 -1.42
CA LEU A 84 -10.27 -14.18 -0.30
C LEU A 84 -10.56 -14.96 0.98
N CYS A 85 -9.58 -14.95 1.88
CA CYS A 85 -9.79 -15.41 3.25
C CYS A 85 -10.80 -14.48 3.95
N PRO A 86 -11.82 -15.01 4.65
CA PRO A 86 -12.73 -14.19 5.44
C PRO A 86 -11.96 -13.46 6.56
N PHE A 87 -12.37 -12.24 6.88
CA PHE A 87 -11.75 -11.45 7.94
C PHE A 87 -12.79 -10.69 8.77
N HIS A 88 -12.42 -10.36 10.00
CA HIS A 88 -13.21 -9.54 10.90
C HIS A 88 -12.53 -8.18 11.07
N TYR A 89 -13.28 -7.10 10.83
CA TYR A 89 -12.80 -5.74 11.01
C TYR A 89 -13.31 -5.16 12.34
N PHE A 90 -12.38 -4.71 13.18
CA PHE A 90 -12.68 -4.07 14.45
C PHE A 90 -12.21 -2.61 14.44
N GLY A 91 -13.17 -1.67 14.41
CA GLY A 91 -12.88 -0.25 14.55
C GLY A 91 -12.65 0.10 16.02
N VAL A 92 -11.43 0.47 16.39
CA VAL A 92 -11.06 0.87 17.75
C VAL A 92 -10.93 2.38 17.81
N ALA A 93 -11.73 3.03 18.66
CA ALA A 93 -11.59 4.45 18.94
C ALA A 93 -10.22 4.72 19.60
N ASP A 94 -9.54 5.80 19.19
CA ASP A 94 -8.29 6.23 19.79
C ASP A 94 -8.53 6.69 21.23
N VAL A 95 -7.47 6.69 22.05
CA VAL A 95 -7.58 7.07 23.45
C VAL A 95 -7.84 8.58 23.55
N THR A 96 -9.10 8.97 23.72
CA THR A 96 -9.47 10.25 24.30
C THR A 96 -9.20 10.16 25.80
N LEU A 97 -8.45 11.11 26.37
CA LEU A 97 -8.11 11.12 27.79
C LEU A 97 -9.37 10.91 28.63
N VAL A 98 -9.41 9.80 29.38
CA VAL A 98 -10.47 9.52 30.36
C VAL A 98 -10.19 10.36 31.61
N SER A 99 -10.29 11.68 31.48
CA SER A 99 -10.31 12.62 32.61
C SER A 99 -11.62 13.39 32.73
N GLY A 100 -12.64 13.05 31.93
CA GLY A 100 -13.95 13.72 31.99
C GLY A 100 -13.95 15.15 31.43
N GLU A 101 -12.85 15.59 30.83
CA GLU A 101 -12.80 16.82 30.04
C GLU A 101 -12.85 16.41 28.56
N GLU A 102 -13.94 16.76 27.89
CA GLU A 102 -14.02 16.65 26.44
C GLU A 102 -12.96 17.57 25.84
N LEU A 103 -11.98 16.99 25.15
CA LEU A 103 -11.07 17.79 24.34
C LEU A 103 -11.88 18.35 23.16
N GLU A 104 -12.20 19.64 23.23
CA GLU A 104 -12.87 20.40 22.16
C GLU A 104 -12.08 20.36 20.83
N ASP A 105 -10.81 19.94 20.86
CA ASP A 105 -9.92 19.95 19.70
C ASP A 105 -9.23 18.57 19.49
N VAL A 106 -9.54 17.91 18.37
CA VAL A 106 -8.96 16.63 17.89
C VAL A 106 -7.42 16.65 17.80
N LYS A 107 -6.83 17.85 17.90
CA LYS A 107 -5.40 18.10 17.88
C LYS A 107 -4.66 17.55 19.10
N ASP A 108 -5.35 17.34 20.24
CA ASP A 108 -4.73 16.95 21.52
C ASP A 108 -4.57 15.45 21.74
N ALA A 109 -5.33 14.60 21.04
CA ALA A 109 -5.13 13.15 21.04
C ALA A 109 -3.72 12.73 20.54
N ARG A 110 -3.05 13.62 19.80
CA ARG A 110 -1.67 13.44 19.33
C ARG A 110 -0.62 13.58 20.44
N TYR A 111 -0.96 14.22 21.55
CA TYR A 111 -0.05 14.48 22.67
C TYR A 111 -0.18 13.48 23.82
N LEU A 112 -1.03 12.47 23.68
CA LEU A 112 -1.05 11.37 24.63
C LEU A 112 0.37 10.75 24.72
N PRO A 113 0.88 10.47 25.92
CA PRO A 113 2.14 9.76 26.06
C PRO A 113 2.11 8.49 25.20
N ILE A 114 3.07 8.37 24.28
CA ILE A 114 3.15 7.24 23.33
C ILE A 114 3.01 5.88 24.01
N GLY A 115 3.49 5.76 25.26
CA GLY A 115 3.35 4.55 26.08
C GLY A 115 1.91 4.17 26.40
N LEU A 116 1.03 5.14 26.70
CA LEU A 116 -0.38 4.86 26.99
C LEU A 116 -1.12 4.37 25.73
N ARG A 117 -0.86 4.98 24.57
CA ARG A 117 -1.45 4.54 23.29
C ARG A 117 -0.98 3.15 22.90
N VAL A 118 0.32 2.87 23.05
CA VAL A 118 0.87 1.53 22.77
C VAL A 118 0.23 0.48 23.67
N ASN A 119 0.15 0.73 24.97
CA ASN A 119 -0.46 -0.21 25.92
C ASN A 119 -1.94 -0.45 25.61
N TYR A 120 -2.70 0.60 25.30
CA TYR A 120 -4.09 0.49 24.89
C TYR A 120 -4.26 -0.32 23.60
N LEU A 121 -3.43 -0.07 22.59
CA LEU A 121 -3.46 -0.84 21.34
C LEU A 121 -3.12 -2.32 21.58
N LEU A 122 -2.16 -2.63 22.46
CA LEU A 122 -1.83 -4.01 22.84
C LEU A 122 -2.99 -4.69 23.57
N GLU A 123 -3.66 -3.99 24.48
CA GLU A 123 -4.85 -4.49 25.17
C GLU A 123 -5.96 -4.82 24.15
N LYS A 124 -6.26 -3.89 23.23
CA LYS A 124 -7.29 -4.12 22.19
C LYS A 124 -6.89 -5.21 21.21
N ALA A 125 -5.62 -5.29 20.84
CA ALA A 125 -5.12 -6.38 20.00
C ALA A 125 -5.22 -7.74 20.70
N ALA A 126 -5.02 -7.81 22.02
CA ALA A 126 -5.22 -9.04 22.79
C ALA A 126 -6.71 -9.39 22.93
N PHE A 127 -7.57 -8.39 23.12
CA PHE A 127 -9.02 -8.57 23.26
C PHE A 127 -9.69 -9.04 21.97
N TYR A 128 -9.37 -8.41 20.84
CA TYR A 128 -9.92 -8.78 19.51
C TYR A 128 -9.08 -9.86 18.80
N GLY A 129 -7.91 -10.19 19.35
CA GLY A 129 -6.98 -11.14 18.78
C GLY A 129 -7.51 -12.57 18.84
N PHE A 130 -7.05 -13.41 17.91
CA PHE A 130 -7.39 -14.82 17.90
C PHE A 130 -6.57 -15.57 18.98
N PRO A 131 -7.20 -16.36 19.87
CA PRO A 131 -6.49 -17.14 20.90
C PRO A 131 -5.63 -18.29 20.36
N ALA A 132 -5.63 -18.53 19.04
CA ALA A 132 -4.95 -19.66 18.45
C ALA A 132 -3.42 -19.49 18.48
N HIS A 133 -2.74 -20.60 18.80
CA HIS A 133 -1.29 -20.67 19.01
C HIS A 133 -0.48 -19.94 17.91
N ALA A 134 0.29 -18.92 18.32
CA ALA A 134 1.26 -18.18 17.50
C ALA A 134 0.68 -17.34 16.33
N SER A 135 -0.28 -16.45 16.60
CA SER A 135 -0.67 -15.41 15.65
C SER A 135 0.51 -14.50 15.28
N LYS A 136 0.75 -14.28 13.97
CA LYS A 136 1.70 -13.28 13.46
C LYS A 136 0.94 -12.00 13.12
N GLY A 137 1.34 -10.88 13.71
CA GLY A 137 0.74 -9.57 13.46
C GLY A 137 1.64 -8.67 12.62
N LEU A 138 1.03 -7.76 11.87
CA LEU A 138 1.69 -6.64 11.21
C LEU A 138 1.08 -5.35 11.77
N SER A 139 1.91 -4.42 12.23
CA SER A 139 1.48 -3.08 12.65
C SER A 139 2.08 -2.01 11.74
N SER A 140 1.25 -1.03 11.37
CA SER A 140 1.66 0.11 10.55
C SER A 140 1.48 1.39 11.37
N ALA A 141 2.51 2.23 11.43
CA ALA A 141 2.47 3.50 12.16
C ALA A 141 2.93 4.65 11.27
N ARG A 142 2.30 5.82 11.42
CA ARG A 142 2.70 7.04 10.71
C ARG A 142 3.81 7.75 11.50
N ARG A 143 4.94 8.04 10.83
CA ARG A 143 6.03 8.82 11.44
C ARG A 143 5.78 10.31 11.24
N GLU A 144 5.61 11.06 12.33
CA GLU A 144 5.64 12.53 12.26
C GLU A 144 7.09 13.04 12.30
N LYS A 145 7.47 13.86 11.31
CA LYS A 145 8.73 14.63 11.37
C LYS A 145 8.53 15.76 12.38
N LYS A 146 9.11 15.66 13.58
CA LYS A 146 9.20 16.83 14.48
C LYS A 146 9.95 17.96 13.77
N PRO A 147 9.40 19.18 13.68
CA PRO A 147 10.20 20.35 13.29
C PRO A 147 11.30 20.53 14.33
N ARG A 148 12.55 20.63 13.87
CA ARG A 148 13.68 20.98 14.75
C ARG A 148 13.41 22.38 15.29
N HIS A 149 13.03 22.49 16.56
CA HIS A 149 13.06 23.78 17.25
C HIS A 149 14.52 24.24 17.30
N SER A 150 14.83 25.31 16.57
CA SER A 150 16.04 26.09 16.79
C SER A 150 16.04 26.56 18.23
N ARG A 151 17.04 26.13 19.02
CA ARG A 151 17.28 26.72 20.34
C ARG A 151 17.47 28.23 20.17
N PRO A 152 16.80 29.08 20.96
CA PRO A 152 17.18 30.48 21.04
C PRO A 152 18.63 30.57 21.55
N LYS A 153 19.39 31.48 20.95
CA LYS A 153 20.75 31.84 21.38
C LYS A 153 20.72 32.51 22.76
#